data_AF-A0A956DG33-F1
#
_entry.id   AF-A0A956DG33-F1
#
_cell.length_a   1.000
_cell.length_b   1.000
_cell.length_c   1.000
_cell.angle_alpha   90.00
_cell.angle_beta   90.00
_cell.angle_gamma   90.00
#
_symmetry.space_group_name_H-M   'P 1'
#
loop_
_entity.id
_entity.type
_entity.pdbx_description
1 polymer ?
#
loop_
_entity_poly.entity_id
_entity_poly.type
_entity_poly.pdbx_seq_one_letter_code
_entity_poly.pdbx_strand_id
1 'polypeptide(L)'
;MPLNEEAIKAKVIATVMNFVDTKYGGDWERCFDVYAKRSGNPTLVELDETKGLLKDAGIGFLTDGAPFPMVAGGVMSALDTSGDQGISKEEFRAALDAAKAAQ
;
A
#
# COMPACT_ATOMS: atom_id res chain seq x y z
N MET A 1 1.26 7.93 -22.96
CA MET A 1 1.32 6.47 -22.79
C MET A 1 0.57 6.16 -21.51
N PRO A 2 -0.43 5.27 -21.50
CA PRO A 2 -1.10 4.89 -20.26
C PRO A 2 -0.07 4.24 -19.32
N LEU A 3 -0.09 4.59 -18.04
CA LEU A 3 0.64 3.82 -17.04
C LEU A 3 0.02 2.43 -17.01
N ASN A 4 0.78 1.40 -17.39
CA ASN A 4 0.37 0.01 -17.24
C ASN A 4 0.26 -0.32 -15.73
N GLU A 5 -0.67 -1.21 -15.35
CA GLU A 5 -0.89 -1.58 -13.94
C GLU A 5 0.39 -1.99 -13.20
N GLU A 6 1.31 -2.69 -13.86
CA GLU A 6 2.63 -3.02 -13.31
C GLU A 6 3.44 -1.80 -12.88
N ALA A 7 3.45 -0.74 -13.68
CA ALA A 7 4.15 0.50 -13.36
C ALA A 7 3.49 1.23 -12.17
N ILE A 8 2.16 1.13 -12.05
CA ILE A 8 1.42 1.67 -10.90
C ILE A 8 1.77 0.87 -9.65
N LYS A 9 1.73 -0.47 -9.71
CA LYS A 9 2.12 -1.38 -8.62
C LYS A 9 3.53 -1.07 -8.12
N ALA A 10 4.51 -1.06 -9.02
CA ALA A 10 5.91 -0.79 -8.68
C ALA A 10 6.08 0.59 -8.03
N LYS A 11 5.42 1.62 -8.57
CA LYS A 11 5.50 2.98 -8.02
C LYS A 11 4.84 3.10 -6.66
N VAL A 12 3.70 2.47 -6.47
CA VAL A 12 2.99 2.40 -5.18
C VAL A 12 3.87 1.74 -4.15
N ILE A 13 4.35 0.52 -4.41
CA ILE A 13 5.15 -0.21 -3.43
C ILE A 13 6.47 0.51 -3.16
N ALA A 14 7.16 1.05 -4.17
CA ALA A 14 8.38 1.84 -3.95
C ALA A 14 8.14 3.07 -3.07
N THR A 15 6.99 3.74 -3.23
CA THR A 15 6.64 4.90 -2.41
C THR A 15 6.26 4.48 -0.99
N VAL A 16 5.50 3.40 -0.84
CA VAL A 16 5.18 2.82 0.47
C VAL A 16 6.44 2.37 1.19
N MET A 17 7.38 1.71 0.50
CA MET A 17 8.71 1.37 1.01
C MET A 17 9.46 2.61 1.48
N ASN A 18 9.55 3.65 0.64
CA ASN A 18 10.25 4.88 0.99
C ASN A 18 9.59 5.59 2.16
N PHE A 19 8.26 5.56 2.25
CA PHE A 19 7.51 6.09 3.39
C PHE A 19 7.80 5.29 4.66
N VAL A 20 7.78 3.95 4.60
CA VAL A 20 8.15 3.08 5.72
C VAL A 20 9.59 3.33 6.16
N ASP A 21 10.52 3.46 5.22
CA ASP A 21 11.93 3.75 5.50
C ASP A 21 12.11 5.12 6.15
N THR A 22 11.49 6.15 5.58
CA THR A 22 11.61 7.54 6.04
C THR A 22 10.88 7.80 7.37
N LYS A 23 9.67 7.28 7.55
CA LYS A 23 8.85 7.54 8.76
C LYS A 23 9.10 6.53 9.88
N TYR A 24 9.40 5.29 9.54
CA TYR A 24 9.50 4.19 10.50
C TYR A 24 10.91 3.58 10.55
N GLY A 25 11.89 4.12 9.81
CA GLY A 25 13.26 3.60 9.82
C GLY A 25 13.39 2.21 9.21
N GLY A 26 12.45 1.81 8.35
CA GLY A 26 12.39 0.48 7.74
C GLY A 26 11.49 -0.51 8.48
N ASP A 27 10.92 -0.12 9.64
CA ASP A 27 9.97 -0.94 10.39
C ASP A 27 8.58 -0.97 9.73
N TRP A 28 8.45 -1.80 8.69
CA TRP A 28 7.16 -2.04 8.02
C TRP A 28 6.10 -2.62 8.95
N GLU A 29 6.48 -3.44 9.94
CA GLU A 29 5.56 -3.94 10.95
C GLU A 29 4.96 -2.82 11.80
N ARG A 30 5.76 -1.79 12.11
CA ARG A 30 5.31 -0.65 12.90
C ARG A 30 4.41 0.27 12.08
N CYS A 31 4.73 0.45 10.80
CA CYS A 31 3.84 1.13 9.86
C CYS A 31 2.50 0.42 9.79
N PHE A 32 2.49 -0.88 9.52
CA PHE A 32 1.29 -1.70 9.47
C PHE A 32 0.49 -1.63 10.77
N ASP A 33 1.14 -1.80 11.93
CA ASP A 33 0.47 -1.77 13.25
C ASP A 33 -0.23 -0.43 13.53
N VAL A 34 0.33 0.69 13.08
CA VAL A 34 -0.31 2.01 13.22
C VAL A 34 -1.60 2.08 12.42
N TYR A 35 -1.58 1.67 11.15
CA TYR A 35 -2.77 1.71 10.29
C TYR A 35 -3.79 0.63 10.64
N ALA A 36 -3.34 -0.58 11.02
CA ALA A 36 -4.18 -1.68 11.48
C ALA A 36 -4.92 -1.31 12.78
N LYS A 37 -4.22 -0.71 13.75
CA LYS A 37 -4.86 -0.16 14.96
C LYS A 37 -5.87 0.92 14.64
N ARG A 38 -5.59 1.75 13.64
CA ARG A 38 -6.49 2.84 13.23
C ARG A 38 -7.74 2.32 12.52
N SER A 39 -7.60 1.22 11.79
CA SER A 39 -8.70 0.43 11.22
C SER A 39 -9.54 -0.27 12.30
N GLY A 40 -9.05 -0.33 13.54
CA GLY A 40 -9.66 -1.12 14.61
C GLY A 40 -9.43 -2.63 14.48
N ASN A 41 -8.63 -3.06 13.50
CA ASN A 41 -8.37 -4.46 13.21
C ASN A 41 -6.84 -4.72 13.14
N PRO A 42 -6.24 -5.36 14.16
CA PRO A 42 -4.78 -5.51 14.24
C PRO A 42 -4.19 -6.44 13.16
N THR A 43 -5.03 -7.23 12.48
CA THR A 43 -4.59 -8.19 11.47
C THR A 43 -4.77 -7.70 10.04
N LEU A 44 -5.54 -6.63 9.83
CA LEU A 44 -5.97 -6.21 8.50
C LEU A 44 -6.12 -4.69 8.44
N VAL A 45 -5.47 -4.07 7.47
CA VAL A 45 -5.65 -2.64 7.16
C VAL A 45 -6.78 -2.53 6.15
N GLU A 46 -7.90 -1.93 6.54
CA GLU A 46 -9.02 -1.73 5.62
C GLU A 46 -8.69 -0.71 4.54
N LEU A 47 -9.51 -0.71 3.50
CA LEU A 47 -9.42 0.19 2.36
C LEU A 47 -9.26 1.67 2.76
N ASP A 48 -10.01 2.14 3.75
CA ASP A 48 -9.99 3.55 4.17
C ASP A 48 -8.68 3.95 4.87
N GLU A 49 -8.05 3.04 5.61
CA GLU A 49 -6.72 3.30 6.17
C GLU A 49 -5.62 3.13 5.13
N THR A 50 -5.80 2.21 4.17
CA THR A 50 -4.92 2.12 3.00
C THR A 50 -4.89 3.44 2.24
N LYS A 51 -6.04 4.12 2.07
CA LYS A 51 -6.09 5.49 1.51
C LYS A 51 -5.27 6.48 2.32
N GLY A 52 -5.41 6.42 3.65
CA GLY A 52 -4.64 7.24 4.58
C GLY A 52 -3.14 7.05 4.38
N LEU A 53 -2.69 5.79 4.32
CA LEU A 53 -1.30 5.41 4.09
C LEU A 53 -0.78 5.92 2.73
N LEU A 54 -1.54 5.76 1.65
CA LEU A 54 -1.15 6.26 0.33
C LEU A 54 -1.03 7.79 0.31
N LYS A 55 -1.95 8.47 1.00
CA LYS A 55 -1.93 9.92 1.14
C LYS A 55 -0.73 10.40 1.95
N ASP A 56 -0.45 9.74 3.07
CA ASP A 56 0.71 10.04 3.92
C ASP A 56 2.04 9.73 3.20
N ALA A 57 2.06 8.68 2.36
CA ALA A 57 3.20 8.34 1.50
C ALA A 57 3.40 9.34 0.33
N GLY A 58 2.50 10.30 0.15
CA GLY A 58 2.61 11.33 -0.90
C GLY A 58 2.14 10.87 -2.28
N ILE A 59 1.56 9.67 -2.38
CA ILE A 59 0.88 9.17 -3.59
C ILE A 59 -0.64 9.27 -3.49
N GLY A 60 -1.14 10.05 -2.53
CA GLY A 60 -2.56 10.40 -2.42
C GLY A 60 -3.11 11.04 -3.69
N PHE A 61 -2.28 11.74 -4.48
CA PHE A 61 -2.68 12.28 -5.78
C PHE A 61 -3.06 11.19 -6.80
N LEU A 62 -2.59 9.94 -6.63
CA LEU A 62 -3.09 8.82 -7.42
C LEU A 62 -4.54 8.51 -7.03
N THR A 63 -4.91 8.71 -5.77
CA THR A 63 -6.27 8.50 -5.26
C THR A 63 -7.18 9.74 -5.40
N ASP A 64 -6.61 10.93 -5.55
CA ASP A 64 -7.30 12.21 -5.66
C ASP A 64 -7.70 12.45 -7.13
N GLY A 65 -8.96 12.16 -7.47
CA GLY A 65 -9.55 12.46 -8.79
C GLY A 65 -9.66 11.29 -9.78
N ALA A 66 -9.05 10.14 -9.49
CA ALA A 66 -9.35 8.90 -10.20
C ALA A 66 -10.50 8.16 -9.49
N PRO A 67 -11.43 7.51 -10.22
CA PRO A 67 -12.38 6.61 -9.59
C PRO A 67 -11.57 5.55 -8.83
N PHE A 68 -11.74 5.56 -7.51
CA PHE A 68 -11.04 4.68 -6.58
C PHE A 68 -10.87 3.24 -7.08
N PRO A 69 -11.84 2.57 -7.74
CA PRO A 69 -11.64 1.21 -8.29
C PRO A 69 -10.47 1.05 -9.28
N MET A 70 -10.06 2.09 -10.01
CA MET A 70 -8.98 1.98 -11.01
C MET A 70 -7.58 2.05 -10.37
N VAL A 71 -7.45 2.79 -9.27
CA VAL A 71 -6.20 2.96 -8.53
C VAL A 71 -6.12 1.99 -7.37
N ALA A 72 -7.25 1.70 -6.72
CA ALA A 72 -7.41 0.52 -5.87
C ALA A 72 -7.18 -0.75 -6.67
N GLY A 73 -7.58 -0.85 -7.95
CA GLY A 73 -7.23 -1.99 -8.79
C GLY A 73 -5.72 -2.24 -8.81
N GLY A 74 -4.90 -1.22 -9.11
CA GLY A 74 -3.44 -1.34 -9.10
C GLY A 74 -2.84 -1.52 -7.71
N VAL A 75 -3.23 -0.68 -6.74
CA VAL A 75 -2.70 -0.70 -5.36
C VAL A 75 -3.15 -1.93 -4.58
N MET A 76 -4.44 -2.24 -4.58
CA MET A 76 -4.98 -3.45 -3.96
C MET A 76 -4.42 -4.66 -4.70
N SER A 77 -4.39 -4.72 -6.03
CA SER A 77 -3.73 -5.86 -6.68
C SER A 77 -2.21 -5.94 -6.43
N ALA A 78 -1.57 -4.93 -5.84
CA ALA A 78 -0.19 -4.98 -5.37
C ALA A 78 -0.07 -5.39 -3.89
N LEU A 79 -1.03 -5.02 -3.04
CA LEU A 79 -0.96 -5.14 -1.58
C LEU A 79 -2.01 -6.09 -0.97
N ASP A 80 -3.16 -6.26 -1.61
CA ASP A 80 -4.26 -7.17 -1.33
C ASP A 80 -4.27 -8.23 -2.45
N THR A 81 -3.52 -9.30 -2.23
CA THR A 81 -3.39 -10.39 -3.21
C THR A 81 -4.53 -11.39 -3.05
N SER A 82 -5.14 -11.45 -1.87
CA SER A 82 -6.25 -12.32 -1.53
C SER A 82 -7.59 -11.82 -2.09
N GLY A 83 -7.70 -10.52 -2.39
CA GLY A 83 -8.92 -9.87 -2.86
C GLY A 83 -9.97 -9.71 -1.77
N ASP A 84 -9.56 -9.74 -0.49
CA ASP A 84 -10.47 -9.62 0.66
C ASP A 84 -10.81 -8.16 1.00
N GLN A 85 -10.34 -7.22 0.18
CA GLN A 85 -10.49 -5.77 0.33
C GLN A 85 -9.77 -5.22 1.58
N GLY A 86 -8.85 -6.01 2.13
CA GLY A 86 -7.95 -5.66 3.21
C GLY A 86 -6.51 -5.94 2.83
N ILE A 87 -5.58 -5.33 3.57
CA ILE A 87 -4.17 -5.71 3.48
C ILE A 87 -3.81 -6.36 4.78
N SER A 88 -3.49 -7.66 4.73
CA SER A 88 -2.95 -8.39 5.87
C SER A 88 -1.46 -8.14 6.06
N LYS A 89 -0.92 -8.47 7.25
CA LYS A 89 0.52 -8.36 7.52
C LYS A 89 1.37 -9.14 6.51
N GLU A 90 0.88 -10.32 6.12
CA GLU A 90 1.58 -11.22 5.21
C GLU A 90 1.63 -10.64 3.80
N GLU A 91 0.53 -10.06 3.32
CA GLU A 91 0.50 -9.45 2.00
C GLU A 91 1.29 -8.14 1.95
N PHE A 92 1.23 -7.33 3.01
CA PHE A 92 2.06 -6.13 3.13
C PHE A 92 3.54 -6.49 3.07
N ARG A 93 3.95 -7.54 3.80
CA ARG A 93 5.33 -8.06 3.75
C ARG A 93 5.67 -8.59 2.36
N ALA A 94 4.81 -9.40 1.76
CA ALA A 94 5.05 -10.01 0.45
C ALA A 94 5.21 -8.94 -0.63
N ALA A 95 4.41 -7.88 -0.59
CA ALA A 95 4.52 -6.76 -1.50
C ALA A 95 5.85 -6.01 -1.35
N LEU A 96 6.26 -5.72 -0.10
CA LEU A 96 7.54 -5.08 0.18
C LEU A 96 8.72 -5.94 -0.25
N ASP A 97 8.67 -7.24 0.01
CA ASP A 97 9.71 -8.19 -0.39
C ASP A 97 9.81 -8.30 -1.92
N ALA A 98 8.66 -8.40 -2.61
CA ALA A 98 8.60 -8.42 -4.07
C ALA A 98 9.16 -7.12 -4.69
N ALA A 99 8.87 -5.96 -4.10
CA ALA A 99 9.44 -4.70 -4.58
C ALA A 99 10.92 -4.55 -4.25
N LYS A 100 11.39 -5.10 -3.13
CA LYS A 100 12.81 -5.16 -2.79
C LYS A 100 13.58 -6.10 -3.71
N ALA A 101 12.95 -7.18 -4.17
CA ALA A 101 13.50 -8.11 -5.16
C ALA A 101 13.45 -7.56 -6.59
N ALA A 102 12.56 -6.61 -6.87
CA ALA A 102 12.43 -5.93 -8.16
C ALA A 102 13.29 -4.65 -8.27
N GLN A 103 14.02 -4.28 -7.21
CA GLN A 103 14.90 -3.12 -7.13
C GLN A 103 16.35 -3.50 -7.44
#